data_AF-F9S7W5-F1
#
_entry.id   AF-F9S7W5-F1
#
_cell.length_a   1.000
_cell.length_b   1.000
_cell.length_c   1.000
_cell.angle_alpha   90.00
_cell.angle_beta   90.00
_cell.angle_gamma   90.00
#
_symmetry.space_group_name_H-M   'P 1'
#
loop_
_entity.id
_entity.type
_entity.pdbx_description
1 polymer ?
#
loop_
_entity_poly.entity_id
_entity_poly.type
_entity_poly.pdbx_seq_one_letter_code
_entity_poly.pdbx_strand_id
1 'polypeptide(L)'
;MDYEIKNDGKKLTFRPKCSPHSYITSFTKPSANTVSVALGFNFRGRGISHVIVAETTISQVSFHYDELTNSYFIQFGTGTTVSSFNFHHVELIADFLGYGSLIVLDVEHSECDQ
;
A
#
# COMPACT_ATOMS: atom_id res chain seq x y z
N MET A 1 3.54 -13.10 -2.54
CA MET A 1 4.89 -12.84 -2.00
C MET A 1 4.78 -12.69 -0.49
N ASP A 2 5.71 -13.26 0.27
CA ASP A 2 5.73 -13.07 1.72
C ASP A 2 6.42 -11.75 2.09
N TYR A 3 5.72 -10.93 2.86
CA TYR A 3 6.26 -9.68 3.41
C TYR A 3 6.53 -9.83 4.91
N GLU A 4 7.63 -9.24 5.38
CA GLU A 4 7.79 -8.79 6.76
C GLU A 4 7.05 -7.45 6.87
N ILE A 5 6.03 -7.43 7.72
CA ILE A 5 5.17 -6.27 7.95
C ILE A 5 5.49 -5.69 9.32
N LYS A 6 5.70 -4.37 9.40
CA LYS A 6 5.88 -3.64 10.67
C LYS A 6 4.92 -2.47 10.74
N ASN A 7 4.17 -2.37 11.83
CA ASN A 7 3.27 -1.26 12.11
C ASN A 7 3.55 -0.72 13.52
N ASP A 8 3.97 0.55 13.64
CA ASP A 8 4.21 1.21 14.92
C ASP A 8 3.13 2.27 15.26
N GLY A 9 2.02 2.29 14.52
CA GLY A 9 0.93 3.26 14.65
C GLY A 9 1.17 4.59 13.93
N LYS A 10 2.43 4.92 13.62
CA LYS A 10 2.82 6.11 12.83
C LYS A 10 3.30 5.77 11.43
N LYS A 11 3.85 4.56 11.26
CA LYS A 11 4.42 4.03 10.04
C LYS A 11 4.04 2.56 9.86
N LEU A 12 3.55 2.25 8.67
CA LEU A 12 3.30 0.88 8.19
C LEU A 12 4.34 0.56 7.11
N THR A 13 5.10 -0.52 7.29
CA THR A 13 6.22 -0.90 6.41
C THR A 13 6.05 -2.31 5.90
N PHE A 14 6.24 -2.48 4.59
CA PHE A 14 6.23 -3.75 3.88
C PHE A 14 7.63 -4.03 3.32
N ARG A 15 8.23 -5.15 3.72
CA ARG A 15 9.52 -5.62 3.20
C ARG A 15 9.40 -7.05 2.68
N PRO A 16 9.68 -7.33 1.40
CA PRO A 16 9.70 -8.69 0.87
C PRO A 16 10.73 -9.57 1.61
N LYS A 17 10.33 -10.75 2.10
CA LYS A 17 11.21 -11.66 2.86
C LYS A 17 12.34 -12.28 2.03
N CYS A 18 12.12 -12.49 0.73
CA CYS A 18 13.00 -13.31 -0.12
C CYS A 18 13.73 -12.54 -1.23
N SER A 19 13.87 -11.21 -1.15
CA SER A 19 14.57 -10.43 -2.18
C SER A 19 15.85 -9.77 -1.66
N PRO A 20 17.05 -10.14 -2.16
CA PRO A 20 18.30 -9.45 -1.82
C PRO A 20 18.37 -8.01 -2.37
N HIS A 21 17.45 -7.64 -3.26
CA HIS A 21 17.24 -6.29 -3.78
C HIS A 21 15.95 -5.65 -3.21
N SER A 22 15.53 -6.06 -2.00
CA SER A 22 14.19 -5.76 -1.47
C SER A 22 13.85 -4.27 -1.47
N TYR A 23 12.90 -3.89 -2.32
CA TYR A 23 12.18 -2.63 -2.20
C TYR A 23 11.37 -2.65 -0.89
N ILE A 24 11.43 -1.56 -0.15
CA ILE A 24 10.66 -1.37 1.08
C ILE A 24 9.60 -0.34 0.80
N THR A 25 8.34 -0.69 0.95
CA THR A 25 7.25 0.28 0.87
C THR A 25 6.91 0.74 2.27
N SER A 26 6.80 2.05 2.49
CA SER A 26 6.47 2.62 3.79
C SER A 26 5.36 3.65 3.65
N PHE A 27 4.31 3.49 4.43
CA PHE A 27 3.23 4.48 4.58
C PHE A 27 3.43 5.17 5.92
N THR A 28 3.35 6.49 5.95
CA THR A 28 3.38 7.29 7.17
C THR A 28 2.18 8.23 7.20
N LYS A 29 1.76 8.63 8.40
CA LYS A 29 0.75 9.68 8.60
C LYS A 29 1.42 10.95 9.13
N PRO A 30 1.86 11.89 8.25
CA PRO A 30 2.43 13.16 8.71
C PRO A 30 1.43 13.97 9.55
N SER A 31 0.13 13.80 9.30
CA SER A 31 -0.97 14.36 10.08
C SER A 31 -2.13 13.38 10.16
N ALA A 32 -3.20 13.73 10.89
CA ALA A 32 -4.41 12.91 10.97
C ALA A 32 -5.11 12.71 9.62
N ASN A 33 -4.93 13.63 8.67
CA ASN A 33 -5.65 13.64 7.39
C ASN A 33 -4.74 13.40 6.18
N THR A 34 -3.44 13.20 6.38
CA THR A 34 -2.49 13.04 5.27
C THR A 34 -1.75 11.72 5.38
N VAL A 35 -1.45 11.14 4.22
CA VAL A 35 -0.58 9.98 4.09
C VAL A 35 0.57 10.34 3.16
N SER A 36 1.76 9.88 3.53
CA SER A 36 2.93 9.86 2.66
C SER A 36 3.32 8.41 2.40
N VAL A 37 3.64 8.10 1.15
CA VAL A 37 4.20 6.80 0.77
C VAL A 37 5.63 7.00 0.28
N ALA A 38 6.52 6.16 0.77
CA ALA A 38 7.92 6.15 0.40
C ALA A 38 8.35 4.78 -0.10
N LEU A 39 9.17 4.78 -1.15
CA LEU A 39 9.88 3.60 -1.63
C LEU A 39 11.33 3.67 -1.17
N GLY A 40 11.72 2.66 -0.40
CA GLY A 40 13.09 2.39 0.00
C GLY A 40 13.73 1.40 -0.96
N PHE A 41 14.94 1.69 -1.43
CA PHE A 41 15.71 0.75 -2.25
C PHE A 41 17.14 0.61 -1.69
N ASN A 42 17.71 -0.58 -1.85
CA ASN A 42 19.10 -0.84 -1.54
C ASN A 42 19.92 -0.73 -2.83
N PHE A 43 20.65 0.37 -3.01
CA PHE A 43 21.62 0.48 -4.09
C PHE A 43 22.94 -0.16 -3.68
N ARG A 44 23.20 -1.37 -4.19
CA ARG A 44 24.53 -2.02 -4.19
C ARG A 44 25.19 -2.08 -2.79
N GLY A 45 24.44 -2.44 -1.76
CA GLY A 45 24.96 -2.63 -0.40
C GLY A 45 25.15 -1.34 0.41
N ARG A 46 24.65 -0.20 -0.08
CA ARG A 46 24.56 1.04 0.71
C ARG A 46 23.23 1.09 1.49
N GLY A 47 23.18 1.92 2.52
CA GLY A 47 22.00 2.10 3.36
C GLY A 47 20.73 2.38 2.54
N ILE A 48 19.58 1.95 3.05
CA ILE A 48 18.29 2.10 2.38
C ILE A 48 17.99 3.60 2.22
N SER A 49 18.00 4.09 0.98
CA SER A 49 17.51 5.43 0.67
C SER A 49 15.99 5.37 0.49
N HIS A 50 15.26 6.19 1.24
CA HIS A 50 13.82 6.33 1.11
C HIS A 50 13.50 7.58 0.29
N VAL A 51 12.70 7.42 -0.76
CA VAL A 51 12.17 8.53 -1.55
C VAL A 51 10.67 8.57 -1.34
N ILE A 52 10.14 9.72 -0.93
CA ILE A 52 8.69 9.96 -0.89
C ILE A 52 8.21 10.02 -2.34
N VAL A 53 7.28 9.13 -2.69
CA VAL A 53 6.74 9.01 -4.06
C VAL A 53 5.35 9.61 -4.20
N ALA A 54 4.62 9.78 -3.10
CA ALA A 54 3.40 10.58 -3.05
C ALA A 54 3.13 11.05 -1.61
N GLU A 55 2.50 12.22 -1.50
CA GLU A 55 1.87 12.72 -0.28
C GLU A 55 0.52 13.32 -0.66
N THR A 56 -0.55 12.91 0.01
CA THR A 56 -1.92 13.28 -0.36
C THR A 56 -2.82 13.24 0.87
N THR A 57 -4.00 13.85 0.77
CA THR A 57 -5.04 13.69 1.80
C THR A 57 -5.57 12.26 1.76
N ILE A 58 -5.84 11.67 2.93
CA ILE A 58 -6.35 10.30 3.04
C ILE A 58 -7.59 10.13 2.15
N SER A 59 -8.51 11.10 2.10
CA SER A 59 -9.71 11.06 1.24
C SER A 59 -9.44 10.95 -0.27
N GLN A 60 -8.21 11.16 -0.72
CA GLN A 60 -7.79 11.03 -2.11
C GLN A 60 -7.11 9.67 -2.41
N VAL A 61 -7.08 8.77 -1.43
CA VAL A 61 -6.57 7.41 -1.58
C VAL A 61 -7.71 6.49 -1.99
N SER A 62 -7.44 5.63 -2.97
CA SER A 62 -8.37 4.59 -3.42
C SER A 62 -7.64 3.27 -3.61
N PHE A 63 -8.37 2.17 -3.42
CA PHE A 63 -7.87 0.80 -3.50
C PHE A 63 -8.55 0.12 -4.68
N HIS A 64 -7.77 -0.59 -5.49
CA HIS A 64 -8.23 -1.19 -6.72
C HIS A 64 -7.68 -2.61 -6.85
N TYR A 65 -8.49 -3.50 -7.40
CA TYR A 65 -8.07 -4.85 -7.78
C TYR A 65 -7.75 -4.88 -9.28
N ASP A 66 -6.59 -5.42 -9.62
CA ASP A 66 -6.15 -5.65 -11.00
C ASP A 66 -6.27 -7.15 -11.32
N GLU A 67 -7.25 -7.48 -12.15
CA GLU A 67 -7.55 -8.84 -12.59
C GLU A 67 -6.42 -9.46 -13.43
N LEU A 68 -5.66 -8.64 -14.17
CA LEU A 68 -4.59 -9.14 -15.05
C LEU A 68 -3.40 -9.67 -14.26
N THR A 69 -3.07 -8.99 -13.15
CA THR A 69 -1.95 -9.37 -12.29
C THR A 69 -2.38 -10.14 -11.04
N ASN A 70 -3.70 -10.32 -10.84
CA ASN A 70 -4.29 -10.88 -9.62
C ASN A 70 -3.68 -10.23 -8.36
N SER A 71 -3.67 -8.90 -8.36
CA SER A 71 -3.06 -8.11 -7.29
C SER A 71 -3.82 -6.81 -7.07
N TYR A 72 -3.62 -6.20 -5.91
CA TYR A 72 -4.19 -4.90 -5.60
C TYR A 72 -3.16 -3.79 -5.80
N PHE A 73 -3.65 -2.63 -6.19
CA PHE A 73 -2.89 -1.38 -6.21
C PHE A 73 -3.64 -0.25 -5.52
N ILE A 74 -2.86 0.71 -5.03
CA ILE A 74 -3.35 1.88 -4.32
C ILE A 74 -3.06 3.09 -5.20
N GLN A 75 -4.09 3.87 -5.48
CA GLN A 75 -3.97 5.11 -6.21
C GLN A 75 -4.09 6.30 -5.26
N PHE A 76 -3.12 7.22 -5.36
CA PHE A 76 -3.07 8.45 -4.59
C PHE A 76 -3.60 9.64 -5.42
N GLY A 77 -4.00 10.73 -4.77
CA GLY A 77 -4.55 11.93 -5.43
C GLY A 77 -3.62 12.59 -6.46
N THR A 78 -2.32 12.29 -6.41
CA THR A 78 -1.32 12.73 -7.39
C THR A 78 -1.34 11.92 -8.70
N GLY A 79 -2.14 10.85 -8.77
CA GLY A 79 -2.10 9.85 -9.85
C GLY A 79 -1.01 8.79 -9.68
N THR A 80 -0.16 8.90 -8.65
CA THR A 80 0.82 7.86 -8.31
C THR A 80 0.09 6.57 -7.92
N THR A 81 0.56 5.43 -8.42
CA THR A 81 0.06 4.11 -8.01
C THR A 81 1.16 3.28 -7.38
N VAL A 82 0.83 2.53 -6.33
CA VAL A 82 1.73 1.52 -5.74
C VAL A 82 1.01 0.17 -5.76
N SER A 83 1.64 -0.85 -6.36
CA SER A 83 1.02 -2.13 -6.69
C SER A 83 1.72 -3.32 -6.01
N SER A 84 1.30 -4.54 -6.38
CA SER A 84 1.81 -5.82 -5.86
C SER A 84 1.38 -6.14 -4.42
N PHE A 85 0.18 -5.70 -4.05
CA PHE A 85 -0.44 -6.07 -2.77
C PHE A 85 -1.42 -7.23 -2.95
N ASN A 86 -1.65 -8.00 -1.88
CA ASN A 86 -2.78 -8.92 -1.82
C ASN A 86 -3.89 -8.27 -0.96
N PHE A 87 -5.04 -8.92 -0.88
CA PHE A 87 -6.19 -8.43 -0.12
C PHE A 87 -5.82 -8.09 1.34
N HIS A 88 -5.10 -9.00 2.02
CA HIS A 88 -4.69 -8.79 3.41
C HIS A 88 -3.79 -7.56 3.60
N HIS A 89 -2.87 -7.28 2.67
CA HIS A 89 -2.05 -6.07 2.73
C HIS A 89 -2.91 -4.81 2.57
N VAL A 90 -3.92 -4.85 1.70
CA VAL A 90 -4.84 -3.73 1.48
C VAL A 90 -5.70 -3.47 2.72
N GLU A 91 -6.21 -4.52 3.37
CA GLU A 91 -6.90 -4.41 4.66
C GLU A 91 -6.04 -3.69 5.71
N LEU A 92 -4.78 -4.10 5.86
CA LEU A 92 -3.85 -3.47 6.80
C LEU A 92 -3.58 -2.01 6.47
N ILE A 93 -3.51 -1.66 5.18
CA ILE A 93 -3.27 -0.28 4.75
C ILE A 93 -4.51 0.56 5.00
N ALA A 94 -5.71 0.09 4.65
CA ALA A 94 -6.94 0.82 4.88
C ALA A 94 -7.20 1.04 6.38
N ASP A 95 -6.96 0.02 7.21
CA ASP A 95 -7.06 0.13 8.66
C ASP A 95 -6.05 1.17 9.21
N PHE A 96 -4.79 1.10 8.76
CA PHE A 96 -3.77 2.10 9.13
C PHE A 96 -4.18 3.53 8.75
N LEU A 97 -4.84 3.70 7.61
CA LEU A 97 -5.35 4.98 7.12
C LEU A 97 -6.68 5.39 7.76
N GLY A 98 -7.29 4.54 8.59
CA GLY A 98 -8.53 4.85 9.30
C GLY A 98 -9.80 4.69 8.47
N TYR A 99 -9.77 3.92 7.38
CA TYR A 99 -10.97 3.54 6.63
C TYR A 99 -11.87 2.56 7.39
N GLY A 100 -11.39 1.97 8.50
CA GLY A 100 -12.14 0.98 9.28
C GLY A 100 -12.44 -0.31 8.51
N SER A 101 -13.24 -1.23 9.08
CA SER A 101 -13.65 -2.50 8.43
C SER A 101 -14.65 -2.31 7.27
N LEU A 102 -14.56 -1.17 6.58
CA LEU A 102 -15.37 -0.80 5.41
C LEU A 102 -14.67 -1.17 4.09
N ILE A 103 -13.69 -2.09 4.08
CA ILE A 103 -13.39 -2.88 2.87
C ILE A 103 -14.41 -4.03 2.76
N VAL A 104 -15.68 -3.64 2.79
CA VAL A 104 -16.79 -4.35 2.19
C VAL A 104 -17.42 -3.25 1.34
N LEU A 105 -17.73 -3.50 0.06
CA LEU A 105 -18.08 -2.56 -1.04
C LEU A 105 -16.83 -2.24 -1.89
N ASP A 106 -16.48 -2.92 -2.98
CA ASP A 106 -17.27 -3.49 -4.09
C ASP A 106 -16.70 -4.85 -4.56
N VAL A 107 -17.05 -5.95 -3.87
CA VAL A 107 -16.97 -7.31 -4.46
C VAL A 107 -18.39 -7.87 -4.60
N GLU A 108 -19.32 -7.00 -4.99
CA GLU A 108 -20.61 -7.40 -5.56
C GLU A 108 -20.67 -6.87 -6.99
N HIS A 109 -20.02 -7.56 -7.91
CA HIS A 109 -20.24 -7.62 -9.37
C HIS A 109 -19.16 -8.61 -9.87
N SER A 110 -19.41 -9.91 -10.02
CA SER A 110 -20.20 -10.46 -11.13
C SER A 110 -20.40 -11.97 -10.93
N GLU A 111 -21.26 -12.37 -10.01
CA GLU A 111 -21.87 -13.72 -10.03
C GLU A 111 -23.39 -13.58 -9.91
N CYS A 112 -24.00 -12.99 -10.94
CA CYS A 112 -25.40 -13.20 -11.32
C CYS A 112 -25.69 -12.31 -12.53
N ASP A 113 -25.34 -12.79 -13.73
CA ASP A 113 -26.19 -12.60 -14.91
C ASP A 113 -25.75 -13.58 -16.01
N GLN A 114 -26.64 -14.55 -16.24
CA GLN A 114 -26.76 -15.54 -17.33
C GLN A 114 -26.04 -16.88 -17.20
#